data_AF-Q22XK8-F1
#
_entry.id   AF-Q22XK8-F1
#
_cell.length_a   1.000
_cell.length_b   1.000
_cell.length_c   1.000
_cell.angle_alpha   90.00
_cell.angle_beta   90.00
_cell.angle_gamma   90.00
#
_symmetry.space_group_name_H-M   'P 1'
#
loop_
_entity.id
_entity.type
_entity.pdbx_description
1 polymer ?
#
loop_
_entity_poly.entity_id
_entity_poly.type
_entity_poly.pdbx_seq_one_letter_code
_entity_poly.pdbx_strand_id
1 'polypeptide(L)'
;MQALILKLIIIVSIPIIIGVGIVLTVFYKQLWIALDEWERDSSVWINQTQYKILYNSVLSQQLLEQYSFNQLQLHMVVMKSLLSKYQQSIIIQNPAANFTVCSYKELIFNQCAQNVYDQLNQNMFYADMYFIRSNFSFNILTPQQQYFIEMNDRVSFYARASFLATQNEGLIQMIYFYNSDTSSILYGVPSGFYNYTDSDYESCMGSGFIEPYDPRCRPWYTYAQQNQDNKKTTKIIKSKIKYQGFFIYEPYLDAVVGNLLMTLSSQVDYKNEFYSVDSIDFQFQNIVQLFNSALSENAYSVLIHEFNQTVFYHPMLLFYQVLSWADVEFININQYCSDSVELISIQLRLTVLKMGKIWIKTDKHNFPYQELDKRIQQPIAIFLRYINDRKSNNRQKR
;
A
#
# COMPACT_ATOMS: atom_id res chain seq x y z
N MET A 1 92.46 -23.51 -18.74
CA MET A 1 91.90 -23.39 -17.37
C MET A 1 90.67 -22.47 -17.34
N GLN A 2 90.77 -21.23 -17.84
CA GLN A 2 89.64 -20.27 -17.89
C GLN A 2 88.39 -20.80 -18.61
N ALA A 3 88.55 -21.43 -19.79
CA ALA A 3 87.42 -22.02 -20.53
C ALA A 3 86.73 -23.16 -19.78
N LEU A 4 87.48 -23.92 -18.96
CA LEU A 4 86.97 -25.04 -18.16
C LEU A 4 86.18 -24.55 -16.95
N ILE A 5 86.67 -23.48 -16.30
CA ILE A 5 85.98 -22.78 -15.21
C ILE A 5 84.69 -22.13 -15.74
N LEU A 6 84.74 -21.47 -16.90
CA LEU A 6 83.56 -20.89 -17.54
C LEU A 6 82.50 -21.96 -17.87
N LYS A 7 82.93 -23.11 -18.40
CA LYS A 7 82.02 -24.23 -18.71
C LYS A 7 81.38 -24.80 -17.45
N LEU A 8 82.14 -24.93 -16.35
CA LEU A 8 81.63 -25.40 -15.06
C LEU A 8 80.62 -24.42 -14.47
N ILE A 9 80.92 -23.11 -14.49
CA ILE A 9 80.00 -22.06 -14.04
C ILE A 9 78.70 -22.11 -14.84
N ILE A 10 78.78 -22.21 -16.17
CA ILE A 10 77.59 -22.28 -17.04
C ILE A 10 76.76 -23.54 -16.75
N ILE A 11 77.40 -24.71 -16.64
CA ILE A 11 76.72 -26.00 -16.41
C ILE A 11 76.04 -26.06 -15.03
N VAL A 12 76.61 -25.41 -14.01
CA VAL A 12 76.03 -25.42 -12.65
C VAL A 12 75.02 -24.28 -12.46
N SER A 13 75.32 -23.08 -12.93
CA SER A 13 74.47 -21.90 -12.71
C SER A 13 73.20 -21.91 -13.56
N ILE A 14 73.23 -22.40 -14.81
CA ILE A 14 72.03 -22.41 -15.66
C ILE A 14 70.90 -23.28 -15.07
N PRO A 15 71.14 -24.55 -14.66
CA PRO A 15 70.10 -25.37 -14.04
C PRO A 15 69.56 -24.79 -12.73
N ILE A 16 70.41 -24.14 -11.92
CA ILE A 16 69.98 -23.48 -10.69
C ILE A 16 69.05 -22.29 -11.02
N ILE A 17 69.45 -21.43 -11.95
CA ILE A 17 68.65 -20.26 -12.37
C ILE A 17 67.32 -20.71 -13.00
N ILE A 18 67.36 -21.72 -13.88
CA ILE A 18 66.15 -22.28 -14.51
C ILE A 18 65.27 -22.94 -13.45
N GLY A 19 65.84 -23.73 -12.53
CA GLY A 19 65.11 -24.37 -11.44
C GLY A 19 64.40 -23.35 -10.55
N VAL A 20 65.09 -22.30 -10.14
CA VAL A 20 64.50 -21.18 -9.38
C VAL A 20 63.42 -20.48 -10.20
N GLY A 21 63.65 -20.22 -11.49
CA GLY A 21 62.67 -19.62 -12.38
C GLY A 21 61.39 -20.45 -12.52
N ILE A 22 61.50 -21.78 -12.64
CA ILE A 22 60.36 -22.70 -12.68
C ILE A 22 59.61 -22.68 -11.35
N VAL A 23 60.32 -22.78 -10.22
CA VAL A 23 59.70 -22.76 -8.88
C VAL A 23 58.96 -21.44 -8.65
N LEU A 24 59.57 -20.29 -8.98
CA LEU A 24 58.92 -18.98 -8.86
C LEU A 24 57.71 -18.86 -9.78
N THR A 25 57.77 -19.39 -11.01
CA THR A 25 56.64 -19.36 -11.94
C THR A 25 55.48 -20.22 -11.43
N VAL A 26 55.76 -21.42 -10.91
CA VAL A 26 54.74 -22.30 -10.31
C VAL A 26 54.15 -21.65 -9.07
N PHE A 27 54.98 -21.09 -8.18
CA PHE A 27 54.53 -20.37 -6.99
C PHE A 27 53.64 -19.19 -7.37
N TYR A 28 54.06 -18.35 -8.32
CA TYR A 28 53.28 -17.20 -8.79
C TYR A 28 51.93 -17.65 -9.36
N LYS A 29 51.92 -18.70 -10.18
CA LYS A 29 50.67 -19.25 -10.73
C LYS A 29 49.73 -19.78 -9.63
N GLN A 30 50.27 -20.49 -8.63
CA GLN A 30 49.47 -20.98 -7.51
C GLN A 30 48.93 -19.83 -6.64
N LEU A 31 49.71 -18.78 -6.42
CA LEU A 31 49.28 -17.60 -5.70
C LEU A 31 48.10 -16.92 -6.39
N TRP A 32 48.15 -16.73 -7.72
CA TRP A 32 47.04 -16.14 -8.47
C TRP A 32 45.80 -17.01 -8.46
N ILE A 33 45.93 -18.33 -8.61
CA ILE A 33 44.78 -19.25 -8.50
C ILE A 33 44.14 -19.14 -7.11
N ALA A 34 44.95 -19.12 -6.05
CA ALA A 34 44.44 -19.01 -4.68
C ALA A 34 43.76 -17.65 -4.42
N LEU A 35 44.28 -16.56 -5.00
CA LEU A 35 43.66 -15.23 -4.92
C LEU A 35 42.32 -15.18 -5.67
N ASP A 36 42.26 -15.71 -6.89
CA ASP A 36 41.04 -15.77 -7.70
C ASP A 36 39.96 -16.64 -7.02
N GLU A 37 40.35 -17.77 -6.45
CA GLU A 37 39.45 -18.63 -5.67
C GLU A 37 38.96 -17.92 -4.41
N TRP A 38 39.84 -17.26 -3.67
CA TRP A 38 39.46 -16.48 -2.49
C TRP A 38 38.50 -15.34 -2.82
N GLU A 39 38.72 -14.60 -3.91
CA GLU A 39 37.84 -13.51 -4.35
C GLU A 39 36.45 -14.04 -4.74
N ARG A 40 36.41 -15.14 -5.50
CA ARG A 40 35.16 -15.80 -5.89
C ARG A 40 34.39 -16.29 -4.67
N ASP A 41 35.06 -17.03 -3.78
CA ASP A 41 34.42 -17.62 -2.61
C ASP A 41 33.95 -16.54 -1.63
N SER A 42 34.73 -15.46 -1.48
CA SER A 42 34.34 -14.28 -0.71
C SER A 42 33.11 -13.60 -1.30
N SER A 43 33.04 -13.43 -2.62
CA SER A 43 31.89 -12.83 -3.30
C SER A 43 30.62 -13.68 -3.14
N VAL A 44 30.74 -15.00 -3.27
CA VAL A 44 29.63 -15.94 -3.03
C VAL A 44 29.17 -15.89 -1.58
N TRP A 45 30.10 -15.90 -0.62
CA TRP A 45 29.79 -15.83 0.80
C TRP A 45 29.11 -14.51 1.17
N ILE A 46 29.61 -13.38 0.69
CA ILE A 46 28.99 -12.06 0.88
C ILE A 46 27.57 -12.09 0.35
N ASN A 47 27.37 -12.53 -0.90
CA ASN A 47 26.06 -12.53 -1.54
C ASN A 47 25.06 -13.44 -0.79
N GLN A 48 25.47 -14.65 -0.42
CA GLN A 48 24.64 -15.56 0.38
C GLN A 48 24.29 -14.98 1.75
N THR A 49 25.25 -14.31 2.39
CA THR A 49 25.02 -13.66 3.69
C THR A 49 24.03 -12.51 3.56
N GLN A 50 24.17 -11.66 2.54
CA GLN A 50 23.22 -10.56 2.26
C GLN A 50 21.82 -11.09 1.93
N TYR A 51 21.70 -12.14 1.12
CA TYR A 51 20.40 -12.77 0.85
C TYR A 51 19.75 -13.32 2.11
N LYS A 52 20.51 -13.97 3.00
CA LYS A 52 19.97 -14.48 4.27
C LYS A 52 19.54 -13.35 5.20
N ILE A 53 20.32 -12.27 5.30
CA ILE A 53 19.95 -11.09 6.09
C ILE A 53 18.64 -10.49 5.56
N LEU A 54 18.55 -10.26 4.24
CA LEU A 54 17.36 -9.72 3.60
C LEU A 54 16.15 -10.64 3.81
N TYR A 55 16.30 -11.94 3.56
CA TYR A 55 15.23 -12.92 3.74
C TYR A 55 14.71 -12.94 5.19
N ASN A 56 15.61 -12.98 6.17
CA ASN A 56 15.22 -13.01 7.58
C ASN A 56 14.51 -11.72 8.01
N SER A 57 15.01 -10.56 7.52
CA SER A 57 14.36 -9.27 7.75
C SER A 57 12.94 -9.25 7.18
N VAL A 58 12.79 -9.56 5.88
CA VAL A 58 11.50 -9.53 5.18
C VAL A 58 10.52 -10.55 5.76
N LEU A 59 10.97 -11.77 6.10
CA LEU A 59 10.10 -12.80 6.66
C LEU A 59 9.51 -12.36 8.01
N SER A 60 10.31 -11.75 8.88
CA SER A 60 9.82 -11.26 10.18
C SER A 60 8.77 -10.16 10.01
N GLN A 61 8.99 -9.24 9.08
CA GLN A 61 8.04 -8.16 8.75
C GLN A 61 6.75 -8.74 8.18
N GLN A 62 6.85 -9.70 7.25
CA GLN A 62 5.70 -10.40 6.66
C GLN A 62 4.87 -11.13 7.72
N LEU A 63 5.49 -11.82 8.69
CA LEU A 63 4.77 -12.51 9.75
C LEU A 63 4.01 -11.54 10.66
N LEU A 64 4.64 -10.43 11.03
CA LEU A 64 4.02 -9.38 11.85
C LEU A 64 2.85 -8.73 11.12
N GLU A 65 3.02 -8.42 9.83
CA GLU A 65 1.98 -7.88 8.96
C GLU A 65 0.79 -8.85 8.86
N GLN A 66 1.05 -10.12 8.54
CA GLN A 66 0.00 -11.15 8.45
C GLN A 66 -0.75 -11.32 9.77
N TYR A 67 -0.04 -11.39 10.89
CA TYR A 67 -0.66 -11.46 12.20
C TYR A 67 -1.57 -10.24 12.47
N SER A 68 -1.09 -9.04 12.15
CA SER A 68 -1.81 -7.79 12.37
C SER A 68 -3.10 -7.72 11.54
N PHE A 69 -3.04 -8.09 10.26
CA PHE A 69 -4.23 -8.13 9.42
C PHE A 69 -5.21 -9.23 9.84
N ASN A 70 -4.72 -10.38 10.32
CA ASN A 70 -5.59 -11.42 10.84
C ASN A 70 -6.37 -10.95 12.08
N GLN A 71 -5.74 -10.17 12.97
CA GLN A 71 -6.45 -9.56 14.12
C GLN A 71 -7.52 -8.57 13.64
N LEU A 72 -7.19 -7.70 12.68
CA LEU A 72 -8.14 -6.75 12.10
C LEU A 72 -9.35 -7.46 11.46
N GLN A 73 -9.09 -8.51 10.68
CA GLN A 73 -10.15 -9.34 10.07
C GLN A 73 -11.00 -10.05 11.13
N LEU A 74 -10.40 -10.53 12.21
CA LEU A 74 -11.14 -11.18 13.30
C LEU A 74 -12.16 -10.23 13.92
N HIS A 75 -11.84 -8.96 14.10
CA HIS A 75 -12.80 -7.96 14.60
C HIS A 75 -14.00 -7.83 13.66
N MET A 76 -13.76 -7.80 12.35
CA MET A 76 -14.84 -7.78 11.35
C MET A 76 -15.68 -9.07 11.36
N VAL A 77 -15.06 -10.26 11.53
CA VAL A 77 -15.78 -11.54 11.70
C VAL A 77 -16.74 -11.47 12.89
N VAL A 78 -16.25 -10.99 14.04
CA VAL A 78 -17.04 -10.93 15.27
C VAL A 78 -18.19 -9.94 15.13
N MET A 79 -17.94 -8.75 14.59
CA MET A 79 -19.00 -7.75 14.39
C MET A 79 -20.10 -8.25 13.46
N LYS A 80 -19.75 -8.82 12.31
CA LYS A 80 -20.73 -9.45 11.42
C LYS A 80 -21.53 -10.55 12.10
N SER A 81 -20.89 -11.35 12.95
CA SER A 81 -21.59 -12.37 13.74
C SER A 81 -22.58 -11.74 14.73
N LEU A 82 -22.21 -10.65 15.39
CA LEU A 82 -23.10 -9.90 16.29
C LEU A 82 -24.30 -9.31 15.54
N LEU A 83 -24.07 -8.65 14.40
CA LEU A 83 -25.13 -8.12 13.54
C LEU A 83 -26.11 -9.23 13.09
N SER A 84 -25.57 -10.36 12.63
CA SER A 84 -26.39 -11.50 12.22
C SER A 84 -27.20 -12.10 13.37
N LYS A 85 -26.58 -12.28 14.55
CA LYS A 85 -27.27 -12.76 15.76
C LYS A 85 -28.33 -11.78 16.25
N TYR A 86 -28.10 -10.48 16.13
CA TYR A 86 -29.09 -9.46 16.44
C TYR A 86 -30.32 -9.60 15.54
N GLN A 87 -30.11 -9.67 14.23
CA GLN A 87 -31.18 -9.83 13.23
C GLN A 87 -31.98 -11.14 13.40
N GLN A 88 -31.33 -12.19 13.90
CA GLN A 88 -31.96 -13.47 14.22
C GLN A 88 -32.63 -13.49 15.61
N SER A 89 -32.64 -12.37 16.33
CA SER A 89 -33.16 -12.27 17.70
C SER A 89 -32.50 -13.23 18.70
N ILE A 90 -31.23 -13.56 18.48
CA ILE A 90 -30.42 -14.41 19.39
C ILE A 90 -29.83 -13.57 20.54
N ILE A 91 -29.54 -12.30 20.29
CA ILE A 91 -29.04 -11.39 21.33
C ILE A 91 -30.18 -11.00 22.25
N ILE A 92 -30.06 -11.35 23.53
CA ILE A 92 -31.00 -10.93 24.57
C ILE A 92 -30.73 -9.46 24.87
N GLN A 93 -31.76 -8.62 24.69
CA GLN A 93 -31.67 -7.19 24.89
C GLN A 93 -32.29 -6.79 26.23
N ASN A 94 -31.72 -5.79 26.89
CA ASN A 94 -32.38 -5.13 28.01
C ASN A 94 -33.44 -4.15 27.46
N PRO A 95 -34.75 -4.40 27.65
CA PRO A 95 -35.80 -3.52 27.15
C PRO A 95 -35.83 -2.15 27.85
N ALA A 96 -35.20 -2.02 29.02
CA ALA A 96 -35.13 -0.76 29.76
C ALA A 96 -33.95 0.13 29.31
N ALA A 97 -33.06 -0.36 28.44
CA ALA A 97 -31.94 0.43 27.96
C ALA A 97 -32.40 1.34 26.82
N ASN A 98 -32.22 2.64 27.05
CA ASN A 98 -32.53 3.73 26.12
C ASN A 98 -31.22 4.39 25.68
N PHE A 99 -31.08 4.62 24.37
CA PHE A 99 -29.96 5.36 23.81
C PHE A 99 -30.39 6.78 23.50
N THR A 100 -29.54 7.75 23.83
CA THR A 100 -29.74 9.11 23.32
C THR A 100 -29.15 9.15 21.93
N VAL A 101 -30.02 9.17 20.92
CA VAL A 101 -29.62 9.23 19.52
C VAL A 101 -29.46 10.67 19.07
N CYS A 102 -28.38 10.96 18.34
CA CYS A 102 -28.21 12.24 17.67
C CYS A 102 -27.46 12.06 16.35
N SER A 103 -27.83 12.85 15.35
CA SER A 103 -27.09 12.88 14.09
C SER A 103 -25.86 13.79 14.15
N TYR A 104 -24.84 13.51 13.34
CA TYR A 104 -23.69 14.40 13.18
C TYR A 104 -24.09 15.81 12.73
N LYS A 105 -25.15 15.95 11.91
CA LYS A 105 -25.68 17.26 11.53
C LYS A 105 -26.19 18.01 12.76
N GLU A 106 -27.07 17.38 13.53
CA GLU A 106 -27.62 18.01 14.73
C GLU A 106 -26.52 18.37 15.74
N LEU A 107 -25.46 17.56 15.84
CA LEU A 107 -24.29 17.88 16.66
C LEU A 107 -23.63 19.21 16.24
N ILE A 108 -23.26 19.33 14.96
CA ILE A 108 -22.56 20.50 14.40
C ILE A 108 -23.41 21.78 14.53
N PHE A 109 -24.73 21.65 14.49
CA PHE A 109 -25.66 22.79 14.59
C PHE A 109 -26.17 23.05 16.02
N ASN A 110 -25.59 22.43 17.05
CA ASN A 110 -25.98 22.59 18.46
C ASN A 110 -27.46 22.19 18.73
N GLN A 111 -27.94 21.13 18.08
CA GLN A 111 -29.32 20.64 18.15
C GLN A 111 -29.48 19.30 18.87
N CYS A 112 -28.39 18.65 19.30
CA CYS A 112 -28.48 17.46 20.15
C CYS A 112 -29.02 17.82 21.55
N ALA A 113 -29.49 16.81 22.29
CA ALA A 113 -29.73 16.96 23.72
C ALA A 113 -28.42 17.24 24.49
N GLN A 114 -28.49 18.04 25.55
CA GLN A 114 -27.30 18.51 26.30
C GLN A 114 -26.42 17.34 26.80
N ASN A 115 -27.04 16.23 27.22
CA ASN A 115 -26.31 15.07 27.71
C ASN A 115 -25.38 14.43 26.66
N VAL A 116 -25.68 14.58 25.36
CA VAL A 116 -24.80 14.11 24.27
C VAL A 116 -23.49 14.90 24.27
N TYR A 117 -23.58 16.24 24.37
CA TYR A 117 -22.39 17.09 24.44
C TYR A 117 -21.56 16.81 25.68
N ASP A 118 -22.22 16.65 26.84
CA ASP A 118 -21.54 16.35 28.10
C ASP A 118 -20.79 15.00 28.02
N GLN A 119 -21.42 13.99 27.43
CA GLN A 119 -20.83 12.66 27.23
C GLN A 119 -19.64 12.69 26.26
N LEU A 120 -19.78 13.32 25.10
CA LEU A 120 -18.69 13.40 24.10
C LEU A 120 -17.49 14.21 24.60
N ASN A 121 -17.73 15.29 25.36
CA ASN A 121 -16.68 16.07 26.00
C ASN A 121 -15.93 15.27 27.07
N GLN A 122 -16.60 14.32 27.74
CA GLN A 122 -15.96 13.43 28.69
C GLN A 122 -15.19 12.32 27.97
N ASN A 123 -15.81 11.68 26.99
CA ASN A 123 -15.19 10.61 26.20
C ASN A 123 -15.96 10.33 24.90
N MET A 124 -15.23 10.18 23.79
CA MET A 124 -15.75 9.82 22.45
C MET A 124 -16.49 8.48 22.36
N PHE A 125 -16.45 7.64 23.40
CA PHE A 125 -17.19 6.38 23.50
C PHE A 125 -18.48 6.46 24.33
N TYR A 126 -18.82 7.62 24.90
CA TYR A 126 -19.95 7.71 25.83
C TYR A 126 -21.27 8.05 25.15
N ALA A 127 -21.21 8.62 23.94
CA ALA A 127 -22.36 8.76 23.06
C ALA A 127 -22.03 8.12 21.72
N ASP A 128 -23.05 7.56 21.08
CA ASP A 128 -22.99 7.07 19.71
C ASP A 128 -23.76 8.02 18.80
N MET A 129 -23.26 8.22 17.59
CA MET A 129 -23.84 9.11 16.60
C MET A 129 -23.99 8.43 15.25
N TYR A 130 -24.99 8.88 14.50
CA TYR A 130 -25.19 8.46 13.11
C TYR A 130 -25.10 9.64 12.17
N PHE A 131 -24.67 9.37 10.95
CA PHE A 131 -24.76 10.28 9.82
C PHE A 131 -25.92 9.87 8.94
N ILE A 132 -26.62 10.84 8.36
CA ILE A 132 -27.57 10.64 7.27
C ILE A 132 -27.61 11.92 6.43
N ARG A 133 -27.83 11.78 5.13
CA ARG A 133 -27.64 12.89 4.19
C ARG A 133 -28.80 13.91 4.10
N SER A 134 -30.00 13.56 4.55
CA SER A 134 -31.22 14.38 4.35
C SER A 134 -32.08 14.57 5.61
N ASN A 135 -32.60 13.47 6.17
CA ASN A 135 -33.56 13.53 7.27
C ASN A 135 -32.83 13.34 8.59
N PHE A 136 -32.35 14.42 9.19
CA PHE A 136 -31.37 14.34 10.28
C PHE A 136 -31.94 13.80 11.59
N SER A 137 -33.17 14.17 11.96
CA SER A 137 -33.74 13.78 13.25
C SER A 137 -34.26 12.35 13.25
N PHE A 138 -33.91 11.59 14.28
CA PHE A 138 -34.23 10.17 14.39
C PHE A 138 -35.73 9.86 14.25
N ASN A 139 -36.58 10.70 14.87
CA ASN A 139 -38.04 10.49 14.92
C ASN A 139 -38.74 10.63 13.56
N ILE A 140 -38.09 11.24 12.57
CA ILE A 140 -38.65 11.39 11.21
C ILE A 140 -38.06 10.39 10.20
N LEU A 141 -37.12 9.54 10.65
CA LEU A 141 -36.56 8.47 9.85
C LEU A 141 -37.60 7.39 9.57
N THR A 142 -37.38 6.63 8.50
CA THR A 142 -38.19 5.44 8.24
C THR A 142 -37.95 4.36 9.32
N PRO A 143 -38.90 3.45 9.59
CA PRO A 143 -38.71 2.39 10.57
C PRO A 143 -37.48 1.50 10.29
N GLN A 144 -37.14 1.29 9.01
CA GLN A 144 -35.97 0.51 8.60
C GLN A 144 -34.66 1.21 8.99
N GLN A 145 -34.63 2.54 8.84
CA GLN A 145 -33.50 3.39 9.20
C GLN A 145 -33.31 3.48 10.72
N GLN A 146 -34.41 3.65 11.47
CA GLN A 146 -34.39 3.61 12.93
C GLN A 146 -33.88 2.27 13.43
N TYR A 147 -34.40 1.17 12.88
CA TYR A 147 -33.94 -0.18 13.20
C TYR A 147 -32.44 -0.38 12.91
N PHE A 148 -31.93 0.17 11.80
CA PHE A 148 -30.50 0.08 11.47
C PHE A 148 -29.65 0.78 12.53
N ILE A 149 -30.01 2.00 12.94
CA ILE A 149 -29.30 2.76 13.97
C ILE A 149 -29.34 2.00 15.31
N GLU A 150 -30.53 1.59 15.76
CA GLU A 150 -30.70 0.87 17.03
C GLU A 150 -29.95 -0.45 17.07
N MET A 151 -29.92 -1.19 15.95
CA MET A 151 -29.13 -2.41 15.84
C MET A 151 -27.66 -2.12 16.10
N ASN A 152 -27.10 -1.09 15.46
CA ASN A 152 -25.70 -0.74 15.62
C ASN A 152 -25.40 -0.21 17.03
N ASP A 153 -26.29 0.59 17.64
CA ASP A 153 -26.20 1.00 19.08
C ASP A 153 -26.06 -0.21 20.01
N ARG A 154 -26.85 -1.26 19.77
CA ARG A 154 -26.87 -2.45 20.62
C ARG A 154 -25.60 -3.29 20.52
N VAL A 155 -24.91 -3.26 19.38
CA VAL A 155 -23.67 -4.03 19.16
C VAL A 155 -22.40 -3.16 19.23
N SER A 156 -22.55 -1.84 19.38
CA SER A 156 -21.44 -0.87 19.38
C SER A 156 -20.41 -1.13 20.48
N PHE A 157 -20.81 -1.77 21.58
CA PHE A 157 -19.91 -2.14 22.68
C PHE A 157 -18.69 -2.93 22.19
N TYR A 158 -18.85 -3.79 21.18
CA TYR A 158 -17.74 -4.55 20.63
C TYR A 158 -16.80 -3.66 19.81
N ALA A 159 -17.34 -2.75 19.00
CA ALA A 159 -16.53 -1.80 18.25
C ALA A 159 -15.67 -0.92 19.17
N ARG A 160 -16.25 -0.47 20.29
CA ARG A 160 -15.53 0.29 21.34
C ARG A 160 -14.40 -0.55 21.94
N ALA A 161 -14.69 -1.78 22.32
CA ALA A 161 -13.71 -2.68 22.90
C ALA A 161 -12.58 -3.03 21.92
N SER A 162 -12.91 -3.29 20.66
CA SER A 162 -11.94 -3.60 19.62
C SER A 162 -11.06 -2.40 19.30
N PHE A 163 -11.64 -1.20 19.18
CA PHE A 163 -10.88 0.03 19.03
C PHE A 163 -9.86 0.17 20.16
N LEU A 164 -10.31 0.12 21.44
CA LEU A 164 -9.45 0.27 22.60
C LEU A 164 -8.34 -0.80 22.65
N ALA A 165 -8.66 -2.05 22.31
CA ALA A 165 -7.67 -3.12 22.25
C ALA A 165 -6.57 -2.81 21.22
N THR A 166 -6.94 -2.32 20.03
CA THR A 166 -5.96 -1.97 19.00
C THR A 166 -5.14 -0.73 19.32
N GLN A 167 -5.67 0.22 20.09
CA GLN A 167 -4.88 1.38 20.53
C GLN A 167 -3.78 0.97 21.52
N ASN A 168 -4.09 0.06 22.44
CA ASN A 168 -3.19 -0.31 23.52
C ASN A 168 -2.15 -1.37 23.10
N GLU A 169 -2.57 -2.35 22.30
CA GLU A 169 -1.76 -3.55 22.00
C GLU A 169 -1.64 -3.83 20.49
N GLY A 170 -2.34 -3.08 19.64
CA GLY A 170 -2.40 -3.33 18.20
C GLY A 170 -1.20 -2.78 17.44
N LEU A 171 -0.64 -3.61 16.55
CA LEU A 171 0.33 -3.17 15.53
C LEU A 171 -0.33 -2.38 14.39
N ILE A 172 -1.56 -2.75 14.05
CA ILE A 172 -2.47 -1.94 13.23
C ILE A 172 -3.51 -1.34 14.18
N GLN A 173 -3.63 -0.01 14.12
CA GLN A 173 -4.57 0.73 14.96
C GLN A 173 -5.82 1.06 14.17
N MET A 174 -6.99 0.74 14.73
CA MET A 174 -8.25 1.19 14.17
C MET A 174 -8.40 2.70 14.36
N ILE A 175 -8.93 3.38 13.36
CA ILE A 175 -9.31 4.80 13.43
C ILE A 175 -10.81 4.89 13.66
N TYR A 176 -11.58 4.13 12.89
CA TYR A 176 -13.03 4.22 12.90
C TYR A 176 -13.64 2.88 12.49
N PHE A 177 -14.61 2.38 13.25
CA PHE A 177 -15.37 1.17 12.93
C PHE A 177 -16.82 1.58 12.70
N TYR A 178 -17.32 1.39 11.49
CA TYR A 178 -18.59 1.91 11.06
C TYR A 178 -19.31 0.97 10.10
N ASN A 179 -20.63 1.08 10.10
CA ASN A 179 -21.52 0.33 9.24
C ASN A 179 -22.38 1.31 8.44
N SER A 180 -22.48 1.11 7.13
CA SER A 180 -23.23 1.99 6.23
C SER A 180 -24.32 1.25 5.48
N ASP A 181 -25.55 1.75 5.54
CA ASP A 181 -26.71 1.14 4.89
C ASP A 181 -26.91 1.60 3.43
N THR A 182 -27.93 1.05 2.79
CA THR A 182 -28.32 1.40 1.43
C THR A 182 -28.98 2.78 1.28
N SER A 183 -29.30 3.46 2.38
CA SER A 183 -30.03 4.73 2.43
C SER A 183 -29.17 5.96 2.76
N SER A 184 -27.84 5.81 2.84
CA SER A 184 -26.81 6.79 3.26
C SER A 184 -26.56 6.89 4.77
N ILE A 185 -27.24 6.08 5.59
CA ILE A 185 -26.95 6.07 7.01
C ILE A 185 -25.59 5.45 7.23
N LEU A 186 -24.74 6.16 7.94
CA LEU A 186 -23.49 5.64 8.47
C LEU A 186 -23.56 5.74 9.98
N TYR A 187 -23.31 4.63 10.65
CA TYR A 187 -23.19 4.57 12.10
C TYR A 187 -21.78 4.12 12.43
N GLY A 188 -21.08 4.77 13.37
CA GLY A 188 -19.73 4.35 13.70
C GLY A 188 -19.21 4.79 15.06
N VAL A 189 -18.11 4.15 15.44
CA VAL A 189 -17.41 4.29 16.71
C VAL A 189 -15.91 4.43 16.42
N PRO A 190 -15.19 5.32 17.12
CA PRO A 190 -15.65 6.30 18.11
C PRO A 190 -16.51 7.40 17.51
N SER A 191 -17.37 8.01 18.33
CA SER A 191 -18.11 9.21 17.93
C SER A 191 -17.25 10.45 18.16
N GLY A 192 -16.67 11.00 17.09
CA GLY A 192 -15.86 12.21 17.10
C GLY A 192 -16.64 13.46 16.69
N PHE A 193 -16.03 14.64 16.70
CA PHE A 193 -16.64 15.84 16.10
C PHE A 193 -16.34 15.87 14.59
N TYR A 194 -17.00 15.01 13.83
CA TYR A 194 -16.84 14.92 12.37
C TYR A 194 -17.77 15.91 11.66
N ASN A 195 -17.20 16.82 10.84
CA ASN A 195 -17.98 17.79 10.06
C ASN A 195 -18.21 17.29 8.62
N TYR A 196 -19.26 16.51 8.44
CA TYR A 196 -19.66 16.04 7.10
C TYR A 196 -20.18 17.17 6.19
N THR A 197 -20.56 18.33 6.74
CA THR A 197 -21.04 19.48 5.96
C THR A 197 -19.92 20.15 5.15
N ASP A 198 -18.66 20.01 5.59
CA ASP A 198 -17.50 20.62 4.94
C ASP A 198 -16.86 19.72 3.86
N SER A 199 -17.41 18.53 3.61
CA SER A 199 -16.87 17.62 2.59
C SER A 199 -17.22 18.07 1.16
N ASP A 200 -16.49 17.55 0.18
CA ASP A 200 -16.85 17.70 -1.23
C ASP A 200 -18.20 17.02 -1.53
N TYR A 201 -19.00 17.64 -2.41
CA TYR A 201 -20.33 17.14 -2.76
C TYR A 201 -20.27 15.90 -3.65
N GLU A 202 -20.83 14.79 -3.18
CA GLU A 202 -20.83 13.51 -3.90
C GLU A 202 -22.15 13.30 -4.65
N SER A 203 -22.08 13.28 -5.99
CA SER A 203 -23.26 13.24 -6.86
C SER A 203 -23.67 11.84 -7.34
N CYS A 204 -23.01 10.78 -6.86
CA CYS A 204 -23.23 9.42 -7.38
C CYS A 204 -24.67 8.90 -7.15
N MET A 205 -25.37 9.44 -6.15
CA MET A 205 -26.78 9.14 -5.85
C MET A 205 -27.75 10.24 -6.31
N GLY A 206 -27.28 11.19 -7.13
CA GLY A 206 -28.05 12.34 -7.61
C GLY A 206 -27.65 13.66 -6.96
N SER A 207 -28.49 14.68 -7.15
CA SER A 207 -28.30 16.04 -6.63
C SER A 207 -29.45 16.45 -5.70
N GLY A 208 -29.26 17.53 -4.93
CA GLY A 208 -30.30 18.09 -4.05
C GLY A 208 -30.34 17.50 -2.64
N PHE A 209 -29.30 16.78 -2.22
CA PHE A 209 -29.12 16.37 -0.83
C PHE A 209 -28.57 17.53 0.01
N ILE A 210 -28.88 17.53 1.31
CA ILE A 210 -28.45 18.62 2.20
C ILE A 210 -26.98 18.43 2.59
N GLU A 211 -26.57 17.22 2.99
CA GLU A 211 -25.15 16.95 3.24
C GLU A 211 -24.41 16.58 1.95
N PRO A 212 -23.16 17.03 1.79
CA PRO A 212 -22.36 16.73 0.61
C PRO A 212 -21.85 15.29 0.57
N TYR A 213 -21.47 14.73 1.72
CA TYR A 213 -20.98 13.35 1.87
C TYR A 213 -22.07 12.28 1.65
N ASP A 214 -21.70 11.14 1.06
CA ASP A 214 -22.52 9.94 0.99
C ASP A 214 -21.63 8.67 1.08
N PRO A 215 -21.77 7.85 2.14
CA PRO A 215 -20.94 6.65 2.29
C PRO A 215 -21.02 5.71 1.08
N ARG A 216 -22.15 5.71 0.35
CA ARG A 216 -22.37 4.85 -0.80
C ARG A 216 -21.57 5.25 -2.03
N CYS A 217 -21.12 6.51 -2.10
CA CYS A 217 -20.25 7.00 -3.15
C CYS A 217 -18.79 6.63 -2.92
N ARG A 218 -18.45 6.14 -1.73
CA ARG A 218 -17.07 5.87 -1.37
C ARG A 218 -16.56 4.59 -2.04
N PRO A 219 -15.28 4.56 -2.45
CA PRO A 219 -14.74 3.39 -3.13
C PRO A 219 -14.79 2.10 -2.30
N TRP A 220 -14.55 2.19 -0.99
CA TRP A 220 -14.70 1.05 -0.09
C TRP A 220 -16.14 0.50 -0.11
N TYR A 221 -17.17 1.36 -0.13
CA TYR A 221 -18.56 0.91 -0.15
C TYR A 221 -18.91 0.24 -1.48
N THR A 222 -18.60 0.92 -2.59
CA THR A 222 -18.92 0.43 -3.93
C THR A 222 -18.18 -0.88 -4.23
N TYR A 223 -16.91 -0.98 -3.84
CA TYR A 223 -16.12 -2.21 -3.99
C TYR A 223 -16.67 -3.34 -3.10
N ALA A 224 -17.09 -3.03 -1.85
CA ALA A 224 -17.79 -4.00 -1.02
C ALA A 224 -19.00 -4.52 -1.74
N GLN A 225 -19.89 -3.63 -2.19
CA GLN A 225 -21.19 -3.95 -2.77
C GLN A 225 -21.06 -4.75 -4.08
N GLN A 226 -20.18 -4.36 -4.99
CA GLN A 226 -20.03 -5.00 -6.32
C GLN A 226 -19.60 -6.47 -6.25
N ASN A 227 -18.93 -6.90 -5.18
CA ASN A 227 -18.59 -8.31 -4.98
C ASN A 227 -19.82 -9.24 -4.76
N GLN A 228 -21.04 -8.69 -4.76
CA GLN A 228 -22.31 -9.43 -4.72
C GLN A 228 -22.76 -9.95 -6.10
N ASP A 229 -22.52 -9.20 -7.18
CA ASP A 229 -23.11 -9.47 -8.50
C ASP A 229 -22.52 -10.71 -9.19
N ASN A 230 -21.34 -11.16 -8.75
CA ASN A 230 -20.73 -12.41 -9.20
C ASN A 230 -21.37 -13.68 -8.59
N LYS A 231 -22.45 -13.56 -7.80
CA LYS A 231 -23.25 -14.72 -7.33
C LYS A 231 -24.25 -15.24 -8.38
N LYS A 232 -24.65 -14.43 -9.39
CA LYS A 232 -25.71 -14.82 -10.36
C LYS A 232 -25.21 -15.27 -11.74
N THR A 233 -23.94 -15.04 -12.07
CA THR A 233 -23.42 -15.34 -13.41
C THR A 233 -22.26 -16.35 -13.35
N THR A 234 -22.44 -17.44 -14.08
CA THR A 234 -21.38 -18.29 -14.66
C THR A 234 -20.67 -19.28 -13.73
N LYS A 235 -21.30 -20.45 -13.62
CA LYS A 235 -20.64 -21.76 -13.74
C LYS A 235 -19.76 -21.69 -15.01
N ILE A 236 -18.45 -21.97 -14.91
CA ILE A 236 -17.42 -21.95 -15.99
C ILE A 236 -16.65 -20.61 -16.11
N ILE A 237 -15.80 -20.31 -15.12
CA ILE A 237 -14.34 -20.07 -15.20
C ILE A 237 -13.89 -19.99 -13.73
N LYS A 238 -13.51 -21.14 -13.16
CA LYS A 238 -12.93 -21.23 -11.83
C LYS A 238 -11.43 -20.91 -11.91
N SER A 239 -11.06 -19.64 -12.00
CA SER A 239 -9.73 -19.10 -11.64
C SER A 239 -9.58 -17.61 -11.96
N LYS A 240 -10.27 -16.77 -11.18
CA LYS A 240 -9.77 -15.43 -10.80
C LYS A 240 -10.66 -14.86 -9.70
N ILE A 241 -10.28 -15.26 -8.48
CA ILE A 241 -10.56 -14.71 -7.16
C ILE A 241 -12.00 -14.22 -6.89
N LYS A 242 -12.80 -15.13 -6.30
CA LYS A 242 -14.04 -14.79 -5.60
C LYS A 242 -13.68 -14.22 -4.21
N TYR A 243 -13.81 -12.92 -4.00
CA TYR A 243 -13.80 -12.37 -2.63
C TYR A 243 -15.22 -12.34 -2.06
N GLN A 244 -15.80 -13.52 -1.78
CA GLN A 244 -16.82 -13.60 -0.72
C GLN A 244 -16.05 -13.52 0.60
N GLY A 245 -15.87 -12.32 1.15
CA GLY A 245 -15.03 -12.16 2.33
C GLY A 245 -14.81 -10.72 2.78
N PHE A 246 -13.68 -10.53 3.46
CA PHE A 246 -13.15 -9.24 3.86
C PHE A 246 -12.24 -8.74 2.75
N PHE A 247 -12.25 -7.44 2.48
CA PHE A 247 -11.33 -6.83 1.52
C PHE A 247 -10.77 -5.55 2.11
N ILE A 248 -9.54 -5.24 1.74
CA ILE A 248 -8.89 -4.00 2.11
C ILE A 248 -8.89 -3.14 0.85
N TYR A 249 -9.51 -1.97 0.94
CA TYR A 249 -9.43 -0.98 -0.14
C TYR A 249 -8.09 -0.26 -0.07
N GLU A 250 -7.53 0.04 -1.24
CA GLU A 250 -6.23 0.70 -1.37
C GLU A 250 -6.18 2.08 -0.69
N PRO A 251 -4.99 2.64 -0.43
CA PRO A 251 -4.85 3.93 0.26
C PRO A 251 -5.65 5.03 -0.44
N TYR A 252 -6.45 5.76 0.33
CA TYR A 252 -7.23 6.90 -0.16
C TYR A 252 -7.33 8.01 0.88
N LEU A 253 -7.73 9.19 0.42
CA LEU A 253 -7.98 10.34 1.28
C LEU A 253 -9.37 10.24 1.90
N ASP A 254 -9.41 10.25 3.23
CA ASP A 254 -10.66 10.36 3.97
C ASP A 254 -11.44 11.62 3.55
N ALA A 255 -12.75 11.49 3.37
CA ALA A 255 -13.58 12.56 2.82
C ALA A 255 -13.82 13.71 3.81
N VAL A 256 -13.65 13.45 5.11
CA VAL A 256 -14.04 14.36 6.18
C VAL A 256 -12.82 15.00 6.82
N VAL A 257 -11.82 14.19 7.17
CA VAL A 257 -10.59 14.60 7.86
C VAL A 257 -9.44 14.83 6.89
N GLY A 258 -9.47 14.25 5.68
CA GLY A 258 -8.42 14.41 4.68
C GLY A 258 -7.13 13.66 4.97
N ASN A 259 -7.16 12.66 5.87
CA ASN A 259 -6.01 11.81 6.15
C ASN A 259 -5.93 10.64 5.15
N LEU A 260 -4.71 10.20 4.86
CA LEU A 260 -4.47 8.99 4.07
C LEU A 260 -4.72 7.76 4.95
N LEU A 261 -5.66 6.91 4.55
CA LEU A 261 -6.01 5.69 5.28
C LEU A 261 -6.36 4.54 4.33
N MET A 262 -6.51 3.34 4.88
CA MET A 262 -7.09 2.18 4.19
C MET A 262 -8.29 1.68 4.98
N THR A 263 -9.21 1.00 4.29
CA THR A 263 -10.44 0.50 4.88
C THR A 263 -10.58 -0.99 4.65
N LEU A 264 -10.77 -1.74 5.73
CA LEU A 264 -11.18 -3.14 5.69
C LEU A 264 -12.70 -3.14 5.67
N SER A 265 -13.31 -3.72 4.66
CA SER A 265 -14.76 -3.70 4.51
C SER A 265 -15.32 -5.08 4.21
N SER A 266 -16.60 -5.27 4.52
CA SER A 266 -17.32 -6.49 4.23
C SER A 266 -18.83 -6.25 4.12
N GLN A 267 -19.47 -6.96 3.20
CA GLN A 267 -20.92 -6.92 3.05
C GLN A 267 -21.64 -7.57 4.23
N VAL A 268 -22.74 -6.97 4.66
CA VAL A 268 -23.70 -7.56 5.59
C VAL A 268 -24.98 -7.87 4.83
N ASP A 269 -25.39 -9.14 4.86
CA ASP A 269 -26.62 -9.62 4.26
C ASP A 269 -27.73 -9.73 5.33
N TYR A 270 -28.95 -9.32 5.00
CA TYR A 270 -30.16 -9.56 5.78
C TYR A 270 -31.18 -10.28 4.92
N LYS A 271 -31.70 -11.43 5.39
CA LYS A 271 -32.64 -12.28 4.62
C LYS A 271 -32.14 -12.64 3.21
N ASN A 272 -30.83 -12.88 3.08
CA ASN A 272 -30.13 -13.17 1.81
C ASN A 272 -30.09 -12.02 0.79
N GLU A 273 -30.40 -10.80 1.22
CA GLU A 273 -30.27 -9.58 0.43
C GLU A 273 -29.19 -8.69 1.04
N PHE A 274 -28.52 -7.91 0.19
CA PHE A 274 -27.53 -6.96 0.66
C PHE A 274 -28.20 -5.87 1.48
N TYR A 275 -27.67 -5.63 2.67
CA TYR A 275 -28.27 -4.75 3.64
C TYR A 275 -27.38 -3.55 3.95
N SER A 276 -26.08 -3.78 4.14
CA SER A 276 -25.12 -2.74 4.52
C SER A 276 -23.68 -3.19 4.27
N VAL A 277 -22.72 -2.27 4.45
CA VAL A 277 -21.28 -2.50 4.40
C VAL A 277 -20.67 -2.13 5.75
N ASP A 278 -20.12 -3.14 6.43
CA ASP A 278 -19.38 -2.97 7.68
C ASP A 278 -17.91 -2.72 7.35
N SER A 279 -17.28 -1.74 8.02
CA SER A 279 -16.00 -1.16 7.60
C SER A 279 -15.15 -0.69 8.78
N ILE A 280 -13.84 -0.97 8.73
CA ILE A 280 -12.85 -0.49 9.68
C ILE A 280 -11.82 0.33 8.91
N ASP A 281 -11.72 1.61 9.22
CA ASP A 281 -10.57 2.44 8.85
C ASP A 281 -9.42 2.18 9.82
N PHE A 282 -8.20 2.11 9.29
CA PHE A 282 -7.03 1.79 10.11
C PHE A 282 -5.75 2.43 9.57
N GLN A 283 -4.75 2.48 10.46
CA GLN A 283 -3.42 3.02 10.19
C GLN A 283 -2.30 2.09 10.68
N PHE A 284 -1.11 2.32 10.14
CA PHE A 284 0.07 1.47 10.30
C PHE A 284 1.20 2.11 11.10
N GLN A 285 0.90 3.17 11.88
CA GLN A 285 1.94 3.95 12.56
C GLN A 285 2.87 3.06 13.43
N ASN A 286 2.29 2.13 14.20
CA ASN A 286 3.06 1.25 15.07
C ASN A 286 3.91 0.24 14.30
N ILE A 287 3.36 -0.41 13.26
CA ILE A 287 4.13 -1.37 12.46
C ILE A 287 5.26 -0.68 11.69
N VAL A 288 5.02 0.54 11.20
CA VAL A 288 6.01 1.35 10.49
C VAL A 288 7.16 1.72 11.43
N GLN A 289 6.87 2.15 12.65
CA GLN A 289 7.88 2.43 13.67
C GLN A 289 8.72 1.19 13.98
N LEU A 290 8.06 0.03 14.15
CA LEU A 290 8.73 -1.24 14.39
C LEU A 290 9.65 -1.62 13.23
N PHE A 291 9.18 -1.51 11.99
CA PHE A 291 9.97 -1.82 10.81
C PHE A 291 11.18 -0.90 10.70
N ASN A 292 10.99 0.42 10.89
CA ASN A 292 12.08 1.39 10.84
C ASN A 292 13.14 1.18 11.94
N SER A 293 12.76 0.66 13.11
CA SER A 293 13.70 0.43 14.22
C SER A 293 14.76 -0.64 13.94
N ALA A 294 14.50 -1.52 12.97
CA ALA A 294 15.38 -2.63 12.60
C ALA A 294 16.20 -2.35 11.32
N LEU A 295 16.06 -1.18 10.71
CA LEU A 295 16.73 -0.84 9.46
C LEU A 295 18.15 -0.30 9.69
N SER A 296 19.03 -0.56 8.73
CA SER A 296 20.32 0.11 8.64
C SER A 296 20.16 1.53 8.07
N GLU A 297 21.17 2.39 8.25
CA GLU A 297 21.14 3.80 7.82
C GLU A 297 20.84 4.01 6.33
N ASN A 298 21.11 3.00 5.48
CA ASN A 298 20.90 3.07 4.03
C ASN A 298 19.70 2.24 3.55
N ALA A 299 18.82 1.83 4.47
CA ALA A 299 17.63 1.05 4.15
C ALA A 299 16.36 1.81 4.51
N TYR A 300 15.29 1.56 3.76
CA TYR A 300 13.96 2.03 4.06
C TYR A 300 12.92 0.94 3.83
N SER A 301 11.84 0.99 4.59
CA SER A 301 10.66 0.16 4.36
C SER A 301 9.64 0.91 3.53
N VAL A 302 8.86 0.13 2.77
CA VAL A 302 7.75 0.61 1.96
C VAL A 302 6.57 -0.30 2.24
N LEU A 303 5.41 0.30 2.44
CA LEU A 303 4.14 -0.43 2.43
C LEU A 303 3.37 -0.05 1.17
N ILE A 304 3.15 -1.04 0.31
CA ILE A 304 2.36 -0.89 -0.91
C ILE A 304 1.12 -1.76 -0.84
N HIS A 305 0.03 -1.26 -1.38
CA HIS A 305 -1.16 -2.06 -1.65
C HIS A 305 -1.01 -2.76 -3.01
N GLU A 306 -1.62 -3.95 -3.16
CA GLU A 306 -1.50 -4.73 -4.39
C GLU A 306 -2.14 -4.03 -5.61
N PHE A 307 -3.15 -3.20 -5.38
CA PHE A 307 -3.79 -2.41 -6.42
C PHE A 307 -2.87 -1.27 -6.85
N ASN A 308 -2.47 -1.30 -8.12
CA ASN A 308 -1.66 -0.26 -8.76
C ASN A 308 -0.37 0.12 -7.99
N GLN A 309 0.12 -0.76 -7.11
CA GLN A 309 1.27 -0.51 -6.25
C GLN A 309 1.15 0.83 -5.48
N THR A 310 -0.07 1.17 -5.04
CA THR A 310 -0.33 2.41 -4.31
C THR A 310 0.38 2.39 -2.96
N VAL A 311 1.09 3.47 -2.67
CA VAL A 311 1.95 3.58 -1.50
C VAL A 311 1.11 4.03 -0.32
N PHE A 312 1.08 3.21 0.73
CA PHE A 312 0.56 3.62 2.02
C PHE A 312 1.66 4.27 2.88
N TYR A 313 2.87 3.71 2.85
CA TYR A 313 4.01 4.23 3.59
C TYR A 313 5.28 4.23 2.75
N HIS A 314 5.97 5.36 2.74
CA HIS A 314 7.33 5.56 2.26
C HIS A 314 7.92 6.76 3.00
N PRO A 315 9.21 6.75 3.41
CA PRO A 315 9.85 7.91 4.05
C PRO A 315 9.75 9.24 3.29
N MET A 316 9.53 9.21 1.97
CA MET A 316 9.43 10.39 1.10
C MET A 316 7.99 10.68 0.68
N LEU A 317 7.01 9.92 1.19
CA LEU A 317 5.60 10.19 0.96
C LEU A 317 5.24 11.48 1.72
N LEU A 318 5.38 12.59 1.02
CA LEU A 318 4.97 13.90 1.50
C LEU A 318 3.51 14.13 1.08
N PHE A 319 2.71 14.70 1.98
CA PHE A 319 1.43 15.38 1.68
C PHE A 319 0.17 14.55 1.48
N TYR A 320 -0.05 13.43 2.19
CA TYR A 320 -1.34 12.72 2.15
C TYR A 320 -1.81 12.34 0.72
N GLN A 321 -0.91 12.32 -0.27
CA GLN A 321 -1.27 12.06 -1.65
C GLN A 321 -1.31 10.56 -1.90
N VAL A 322 -2.31 10.12 -2.65
CA VAL A 322 -2.39 8.75 -3.16
C VAL A 322 -1.46 8.67 -4.37
N LEU A 323 -0.32 8.00 -4.20
CA LEU A 323 0.71 7.87 -5.23
C LEU A 323 1.06 6.40 -5.46
N SER A 324 1.41 6.04 -6.70
CA SER A 324 1.99 4.73 -6.97
C SER A 324 3.45 4.69 -6.53
N TRP A 325 3.99 3.49 -6.31
CA TRP A 325 5.40 3.29 -5.97
C TRP A 325 6.34 3.97 -6.98
N ALA A 326 6.05 3.80 -8.26
CA ALA A 326 6.82 4.43 -9.33
C ALA A 326 6.77 5.96 -9.20
N ASP A 327 5.61 6.55 -8.99
CA ASP A 327 5.50 8.01 -8.87
C ASP A 327 6.36 8.53 -7.72
N VAL A 328 6.34 7.89 -6.55
CA VAL A 328 7.13 8.35 -5.40
C VAL A 328 8.64 8.29 -5.67
N GLU A 329 9.13 7.18 -6.22
CA GLU A 329 10.56 7.01 -6.57
C GLU A 329 11.02 8.03 -7.62
N PHE A 330 10.14 8.46 -8.54
CA PHE A 330 10.46 9.39 -9.61
C PHE A 330 10.09 10.86 -9.34
N ILE A 331 9.48 11.20 -8.19
CA ILE A 331 9.15 12.59 -7.81
C ILE A 331 10.42 13.45 -7.75
N ASN A 332 11.48 12.95 -7.10
CA ASN A 332 12.72 13.72 -6.91
C ASN A 332 13.61 13.79 -8.15
N ILE A 333 13.57 12.79 -9.03
CA ILE A 333 14.32 12.84 -10.29
C ILE A 333 13.80 14.01 -11.14
N ASN A 334 12.50 14.24 -11.22
CA ASN A 334 12.00 15.36 -12.03
C ASN A 334 12.24 16.74 -11.40
N GLN A 335 12.35 16.83 -10.07
CA GLN A 335 12.47 18.10 -9.36
C GLN A 335 13.93 18.54 -9.16
N TYR A 336 14.85 17.59 -8.90
CA TYR A 336 16.27 17.87 -8.65
C TYR A 336 17.20 17.51 -9.83
N CYS A 337 16.73 16.69 -10.78
CA CYS A 337 17.46 16.40 -12.01
C CYS A 337 16.92 17.18 -13.21
N SER A 338 16.10 18.22 -13.03
CA SER A 338 15.60 19.06 -14.14
C SER A 338 16.74 19.67 -14.96
N ASP A 339 17.82 20.12 -14.30
CA ASP A 339 19.04 20.60 -14.97
C ASP A 339 19.85 19.48 -15.64
N SER A 340 19.78 18.25 -15.10
CA SER A 340 20.52 17.11 -15.65
C SER A 340 19.73 16.31 -16.69
N VAL A 341 18.41 16.43 -16.79
CA VAL A 341 17.60 15.84 -17.87
C VAL A 341 17.90 16.51 -19.21
N GLU A 342 18.13 17.83 -19.23
CA GLU A 342 18.57 18.51 -20.43
C GLU A 342 19.99 18.07 -20.83
N LEU A 343 20.91 18.00 -19.87
CA LEU A 343 22.27 17.47 -20.07
C LEU A 343 22.30 16.01 -20.51
N ILE A 344 21.51 15.12 -19.90
CA ILE A 344 21.40 13.70 -20.26
C ILE A 344 20.77 13.57 -21.64
N SER A 345 19.76 14.37 -21.98
CA SER A 345 19.17 14.37 -23.33
C SER A 345 20.15 14.84 -24.40
N ILE A 346 20.99 15.84 -24.08
CA ILE A 346 22.08 16.32 -24.94
C ILE A 346 23.17 15.26 -25.04
N GLN A 347 23.54 14.61 -23.94
CA GLN A 347 24.56 13.56 -23.89
C GLN A 347 24.12 12.30 -24.66
N LEU A 348 22.85 11.89 -24.55
CA LEU A 348 22.26 10.81 -25.33
C LEU A 348 22.20 11.18 -26.82
N ARG A 349 21.78 12.40 -27.17
CA ARG A 349 21.82 12.88 -28.57
C ARG A 349 23.24 12.89 -29.13
N LEU A 350 24.22 13.36 -28.36
CA LEU A 350 25.63 13.36 -28.73
C LEU A 350 26.20 11.95 -28.83
N THR A 351 25.77 11.03 -27.98
CA THR A 351 26.19 9.63 -27.99
C THR A 351 25.60 8.88 -29.19
N VAL A 352 24.31 9.09 -29.49
CA VAL A 352 23.65 8.57 -30.70
C VAL A 352 24.28 9.17 -31.96
N LEU A 353 24.59 10.47 -31.98
CA LEU A 353 25.32 11.11 -33.09
C LEU A 353 26.75 10.58 -33.25
N LYS A 354 27.46 10.31 -32.15
CA LYS A 354 28.79 9.70 -32.17
C LYS A 354 28.74 8.24 -32.64
N MET A 355 27.78 7.46 -32.15
CA MET A 355 27.56 6.08 -32.59
C MET A 355 27.17 6.04 -34.06
N GLY A 356 26.29 6.93 -34.55
CA GLY A 356 25.97 7.05 -35.97
C GLY A 356 27.17 7.44 -36.84
N LYS A 357 28.05 8.33 -36.36
CA LYS A 357 29.30 8.70 -37.07
C LYS A 357 30.34 7.58 -37.07
N ILE A 358 30.40 6.76 -36.02
CA ILE A 358 31.25 5.56 -35.96
C ILE A 358 30.69 4.51 -36.92
N TRP A 359 29.37 4.34 -36.96
CA TRP A 359 28.67 3.40 -37.83
C TRP A 359 28.85 3.68 -39.33
N ILE A 360 28.78 4.94 -39.75
CA ILE A 360 29.06 5.37 -41.14
C ILE A 360 30.52 5.07 -41.55
N LYS A 361 31.44 4.88 -40.58
CA LYS A 361 32.84 4.54 -40.84
C LYS A 361 33.13 3.04 -40.86
N THR A 362 32.24 2.19 -40.36
CA THR A 362 32.45 0.73 -40.22
C THR A 362 31.64 -0.13 -41.19
N ASP A 363 30.97 0.44 -42.19
CA ASP A 363 30.33 -0.32 -43.25
C ASP A 363 31.36 -0.90 -44.24
N LYS A 364 31.92 -2.06 -43.88
CA LYS A 364 32.36 -3.09 -44.85
C LYS A 364 32.10 -4.53 -44.45
N HIS A 365 31.60 -4.86 -43.24
CA HIS A 365 31.36 -6.26 -42.88
C HIS A 365 29.98 -6.54 -42.28
N ASN A 366 29.28 -7.48 -42.92
CA ASN A 366 27.95 -7.99 -42.60
C ASN A 366 27.86 -8.50 -41.15
N PHE A 367 27.12 -7.78 -40.31
CA PHE A 367 26.54 -8.27 -39.06
C PHE A 367 25.03 -8.46 -39.25
N PRO A 368 24.33 -9.36 -38.54
CA PRO A 368 22.90 -9.55 -38.71
C PRO A 368 22.13 -8.42 -37.99
N TYR A 369 21.59 -7.50 -38.79
CA TYR A 369 20.99 -6.22 -38.36
C TYR A 369 19.66 -6.30 -37.60
N GLN A 370 18.97 -7.45 -37.55
CA GLN A 370 17.55 -7.47 -37.14
C GLN A 370 17.29 -7.67 -35.63
N GLU A 371 18.25 -8.16 -34.84
CA GLU A 371 18.04 -8.47 -33.42
C GLU A 371 18.49 -7.35 -32.46
N LEU A 372 19.53 -6.59 -32.82
CA LEU A 372 20.04 -5.49 -32.00
C LEU A 372 19.13 -4.25 -32.08
N ASP A 373 18.55 -4.01 -33.26
CA ASP A 373 17.66 -2.88 -33.52
C ASP A 373 16.36 -2.98 -32.69
N LYS A 374 15.84 -4.20 -32.47
CA LYS A 374 14.67 -4.43 -31.61
C LYS A 374 14.94 -4.16 -30.12
N ARG A 375 16.13 -4.48 -29.61
CA ARG A 375 16.48 -4.30 -28.20
C ARG A 375 16.78 -2.84 -27.82
N ILE A 376 17.24 -2.04 -28.77
CA ILE A 376 17.52 -0.61 -28.56
C ILE A 376 16.28 0.24 -28.86
N GLN A 377 15.48 -0.12 -29.88
CA GLN A 377 14.27 0.63 -30.20
C GLN A 377 13.16 0.47 -29.16
N GLN A 378 13.06 -0.66 -28.46
CA GLN A 378 12.01 -0.85 -27.45
C GLN A 378 12.09 0.15 -26.27
N PRO A 379 13.24 0.31 -25.58
CA PRO A 379 13.35 1.30 -24.51
C PRO A 379 13.15 2.75 -25.00
N ILE A 380 13.68 3.08 -26.20
CA ILE A 380 13.55 4.41 -26.80
C ILE A 380 12.08 4.69 -27.19
N ALA A 381 11.37 3.71 -27.74
CA ALA A 381 9.97 3.85 -28.11
C ALA A 381 9.06 3.97 -26.87
N ILE A 382 9.35 3.23 -25.78
CA ILE A 382 8.64 3.35 -24.50
C ILE A 382 8.86 4.76 -23.92
N PHE A 383 10.11 5.24 -23.91
CA PHE A 383 10.46 6.56 -23.41
C PHE A 383 9.84 7.70 -24.26
N LEU A 384 9.84 7.57 -25.59
CA LEU A 384 9.22 8.56 -26.48
C LEU A 384 7.68 8.55 -26.41
N ARG A 385 7.05 7.39 -26.20
CA ARG A 385 5.60 7.31 -25.93
C ARG A 385 5.24 8.06 -24.65
N TYR A 386 5.99 7.81 -23.57
CA TYR A 386 5.80 8.48 -22.29
C TYR A 386 5.91 10.02 -22.40
N ILE A 387 6.87 10.52 -23.18
CA ILE A 387 7.03 11.97 -23.43
C ILE A 387 5.85 12.54 -24.25
N ASN A 388 5.36 11.82 -25.25
CA ASN A 388 4.27 12.29 -26.11
C ASN A 388 2.90 12.26 -25.40
N ASP A 389 2.62 11.25 -24.58
CA ASP A 389 1.38 11.16 -23.81
C ASP A 389 1.27 12.30 -22.77
N ARG A 390 2.40 12.78 -22.24
CA ARG A 390 2.43 13.94 -21.34
C ARG A 390 2.18 15.27 -22.04
N LYS A 391 2.64 15.43 -23.29
CA LYS A 391 2.32 16.61 -24.12
C LYS A 391 0.83 16.65 -24.53
N SER A 392 0.22 15.49 -24.70
CA SER A 392 -1.23 15.35 -24.92
C SER A 392 -2.03 15.80 -23.70
N ASN A 393 -1.68 15.32 -22.51
CA ASN A 393 -2.40 15.67 -21.27
C ASN A 393 -2.24 17.14 -20.84
N ASN A 394 -1.11 17.78 -21.18
CA ASN A 394 -0.93 19.21 -20.93
C ASN A 394 -1.64 20.12 -21.95
N ARG A 395 -2.09 19.59 -23.10
CA ARG A 395 -2.92 20.32 -24.07
C ARG A 395 -4.42 20.22 -23.80
N GLN A 396 -4.87 19.28 -22.97
CA GLN A 396 -6.26 19.20 -22.51
C GLN A 396 -6.55 20.00 -21.23
N LYS A 397 -5.50 20.58 -20.61
CA LYS A 397 -5.60 21.44 -19.41
C LYS A 397 -5.32 22.93 -19.68
N ARG A 398 -5.35 23.34 -20.95
CA ARG A 398 -5.44 24.73 -21.41
C ARG A 398 -6.59 24.82 -22.40
#